data_AF-A0A8D8VXJ3-F1
#
_entry.id   AF-A0A8D8VXJ3-F1
#
_cell.length_a   1.000
_cell.length_b   1.000
_cell.length_c   1.000
_cell.angle_alpha   90.00
_cell.angle_beta   90.00
_cell.angle_gamma   90.00
#
_symmetry.space_group_name_H-M   'P 1'
#
loop_
_entity.id
_entity.type
_entity.pdbx_description
1 polymer ?
#
loop_
_entity_poly.entity_id
_entity_poly.type
_entity_poly.pdbx_seq_one_letter_code
_entity_poly.pdbx_strand_id
1 'polypeptide(L)'
;MWSRFLFIFLTFYSFKCLRAGKFVEKRQIETETLGTNFDDENISKVLEKNIWLSAIHLDRVRISWTPLEHSVVFYVEAKTRGYVGVGFSLDGKMAAADLVVMWVDDITGKPYLIDCHGGGGHAAPMKDQHQNYELLTGFQNDTHTVVRFSRDWDTCDSQDDLVLTNDTIRLLWAVYDEDPMDEDRGALLWHGRGSRGVQSVHLITPPLPQPQDEAMKSWEIRQENVEVPENTDTLYWCKIFKAPSITTKHQIIGFEPILEKAKAGGVHHMVLYECTTQPSLLERYIKHHGHVCYSSKIPPEWDSCVTPVVSWAIGSTGEFLPSHVGLPLQGNKATFMMLEVHYDNPTLRKAVHTAGLKIHYTNQLRPNDGGVFISGVAVSPLQIIPPRQTEYKTAGYCDNECTNAVFPSTGVQVTSVVLHSHLAGRKIKLRHIRHGHELTPIAQDEQYDFNYQQARRVPDEVIIYPGDQLITECTYQTLNRPQPTMVS
;
A
#
# COMPACT_ATOMS: atom_id res chain seq x y z
N MET A 1 18.23 16.81 4.47
CA MET A 1 17.98 15.51 3.81
C MET A 1 18.28 14.43 4.83
N TRP A 2 17.30 14.12 5.68
CA TRP A 2 17.41 13.17 6.78
C TRP A 2 16.21 12.24 6.65
N SER A 3 16.40 10.93 6.71
CA SER A 3 15.33 9.95 6.82
C SER A 3 15.89 8.57 7.12
N ARG A 4 15.36 7.97 8.18
CA ARG A 4 15.89 6.77 8.82
C ARG A 4 15.37 5.44 8.30
N PHE A 5 14.77 5.35 7.11
CA PHE A 5 14.12 4.10 6.72
C PHE A 5 14.40 3.69 5.25
N LEU A 6 14.77 2.42 5.07
CA LEU A 6 14.79 1.69 3.79
C LEU A 6 14.51 0.21 4.12
N PHE A 7 13.25 -0.14 4.29
CA PHE A 7 12.87 -1.37 4.97
C PHE A 7 11.79 -2.15 4.24
N ILE A 8 11.82 -3.45 4.48
CA ILE A 8 10.70 -4.33 4.22
C ILE A 8 10.10 -4.74 5.56
N PHE A 9 8.87 -4.30 5.82
CA PHE A 9 8.10 -4.76 6.99
C PHE A 9 7.50 -6.09 6.66
N LEU A 10 7.92 -7.14 7.35
CA LEU A 10 7.28 -8.43 7.23
C LEU A 10 6.46 -8.67 8.50
N THR A 11 5.16 -8.93 8.33
CA THR A 11 4.33 -9.43 9.44
C THR A 11 4.33 -10.95 9.39
N PHE A 12 4.60 -11.63 10.50
CA PHE A 12 4.61 -13.10 10.57
C PHE A 12 4.12 -13.64 11.89
N TYR A 13 3.84 -14.94 11.92
CA TYR A 13 3.54 -15.69 13.14
C TYR A 13 4.28 -17.04 13.18
N SER A 14 4.31 -17.67 14.36
CA SER A 14 4.83 -19.03 14.58
C SER A 14 3.82 -19.89 15.35
N PHE A 15 3.65 -21.15 14.95
CA PHE A 15 2.80 -22.11 15.66
C PHE A 15 3.36 -22.42 17.05
N LYS A 16 2.54 -22.31 18.10
CA LYS A 16 2.83 -22.91 19.41
C LYS A 16 2.43 -24.39 19.39
N CYS A 17 3.41 -25.26 19.60
CA CYS A 17 3.22 -26.71 19.70
C CYS A 17 2.33 -27.06 20.91
N LEU A 18 1.07 -27.46 20.66
CA LEU A 18 0.20 -28.05 21.68
C LEU A 18 0.43 -29.57 21.71
N ARG A 19 0.70 -30.11 22.92
CA ARG A 19 0.89 -31.53 23.19
C ARG A 19 -0.32 -32.36 22.72
N ALA A 20 -0.02 -33.51 22.11
CA ALA A 20 -0.95 -34.48 21.58
C ALA A 20 -2.03 -34.91 22.59
N GLY A 21 -3.29 -34.89 22.14
CA GLY A 21 -4.44 -35.41 22.88
C GLY A 21 -5.70 -35.52 22.01
N LYS A 22 -5.92 -36.72 21.46
CA LYS A 22 -7.14 -37.32 20.89
C LYS A 22 -7.97 -36.57 19.83
N PHE A 23 -8.07 -37.22 18.68
CA PHE A 23 -9.05 -37.01 17.60
C PHE A 23 -10.47 -36.75 18.13
N VAL A 24 -11.09 -35.66 17.68
CA VAL A 24 -12.54 -35.49 17.60
C VAL A 24 -12.90 -34.90 16.24
N GLU A 25 -13.81 -35.62 15.60
CA GLU A 25 -14.57 -35.42 14.37
C GLU A 25 -14.71 -33.97 13.84
N LYS A 26 -14.37 -33.78 12.55
CA LYS A 26 -14.67 -32.57 11.77
C LYS A 26 -16.20 -32.35 11.72
N ARG A 27 -16.70 -31.32 12.41
CA ARG A 27 -17.92 -30.63 11.97
C ARG A 27 -17.51 -29.54 10.99
N GLN A 28 -17.96 -29.67 9.75
CA GLN A 28 -18.05 -28.55 8.83
C GLN A 28 -18.94 -27.49 9.47
N ILE A 29 -18.36 -26.35 9.81
CA ILE A 29 -19.09 -25.10 9.99
C ILE A 29 -18.83 -24.36 8.68
N GLU A 30 -19.86 -24.28 7.85
CA GLU A 30 -19.92 -23.37 6.72
C GLU A 30 -19.96 -21.94 7.29
N THR A 31 -18.78 -21.35 7.43
CA THR A 31 -18.64 -19.89 7.39
C THR A 31 -18.13 -19.56 6.01
N GLU A 32 -18.91 -18.79 5.23
CA GLU A 32 -18.51 -18.17 3.98
C GLU A 32 -17.37 -17.15 4.25
N THR A 33 -16.18 -17.64 4.57
CA THR A 33 -14.94 -16.89 4.43
C THR A 33 -14.55 -16.99 2.96
N LEU A 34 -14.58 -15.87 2.23
CA LEU A 34 -13.94 -15.72 0.93
C LEU A 34 -12.50 -16.27 1.06
N GLY A 35 -12.29 -17.47 0.54
CA GLY A 35 -11.00 -18.15 0.54
C GLY A 35 -10.01 -17.39 -0.33
N THR A 36 -8.73 -17.56 -0.02
CA THR A 36 -7.60 -16.97 -0.76
C THR A 36 -7.34 -17.62 -2.12
N ASN A 37 -8.28 -18.43 -2.63
CA ASN A 37 -8.21 -18.99 -3.97
C ASN A 37 -8.98 -18.08 -4.93
N PHE A 38 -8.24 -17.43 -5.83
CA PHE A 38 -8.78 -16.76 -7.01
C PHE A 38 -9.24 -17.81 -8.06
N ASP A 39 -9.97 -18.84 -7.61
CA ASP A 39 -10.61 -19.82 -8.49
C ASP A 39 -11.64 -19.07 -9.33
N ASP A 40 -11.76 -19.41 -10.63
CA ASP A 40 -12.74 -18.91 -11.62
C ASP A 40 -14.09 -18.46 -11.00
N GLU A 41 -14.11 -17.27 -10.40
CA GLU A 41 -15.33 -16.54 -10.10
C GLU A 41 -15.76 -15.94 -11.44
N ASN A 42 -16.45 -16.77 -12.22
CA ASN A 42 -17.05 -16.43 -13.51
C ASN A 42 -17.53 -14.97 -13.46
N ILE A 43 -17.12 -14.14 -14.43
CA ILE A 43 -17.45 -12.70 -14.54
C ILE A 43 -18.93 -12.44 -14.21
N SER A 44 -19.83 -13.34 -14.61
CA SER A 44 -21.25 -13.30 -14.25
C SER A 44 -21.52 -13.17 -12.73
N LYS A 45 -20.82 -13.92 -11.87
CA LYS A 45 -20.94 -13.85 -10.41
C LYS A 45 -20.49 -12.49 -9.86
N VAL A 46 -19.38 -11.94 -10.36
CA VAL A 46 -18.89 -10.61 -9.96
C VAL A 46 -19.94 -9.56 -10.29
N LEU A 47 -20.51 -9.64 -11.50
CA LEU A 47 -21.55 -8.71 -11.97
C LEU A 47 -22.87 -8.85 -11.20
N GLU A 48 -23.32 -10.08 -10.94
CA GLU A 48 -24.57 -10.41 -10.23
C GLU A 48 -24.52 -10.00 -8.76
N LYS A 49 -23.42 -10.34 -8.06
CA LYS A 49 -23.25 -10.04 -6.63
C LYS A 49 -22.71 -8.64 -6.39
N ASN A 50 -22.30 -7.93 -7.44
CA ASN A 50 -21.70 -6.59 -7.38
C ASN A 50 -20.52 -6.53 -6.38
N ILE A 51 -19.65 -7.54 -6.41
CA ILE A 51 -18.51 -7.69 -5.50
C ILE A 51 -17.31 -6.96 -6.09
N TRP A 52 -16.85 -5.92 -5.38
CA TRP A 52 -15.66 -5.15 -5.74
C TRP A 52 -14.63 -5.25 -4.61
N LEU A 53 -13.51 -5.92 -4.88
CA LEU A 53 -12.48 -6.18 -3.86
C LEU A 53 -11.58 -4.97 -3.59
N SER A 54 -11.49 -4.05 -4.54
CA SER A 54 -10.74 -2.81 -4.39
C SER A 54 -11.48 -1.65 -5.03
N ALA A 55 -11.29 -0.45 -4.49
CA ALA A 55 -11.89 0.77 -5.02
C ALA A 55 -11.06 2.00 -4.69
N ILE A 56 -11.00 2.91 -5.66
CA ILE A 56 -10.52 4.27 -5.47
C ILE A 56 -11.68 5.24 -5.72
N HIS A 57 -11.78 6.24 -4.85
CA HIS A 57 -12.73 7.32 -4.98
C HIS A 57 -11.94 8.59 -5.32
N LEU A 58 -12.11 9.03 -6.55
CA LEU A 58 -11.49 10.24 -7.11
C LEU A 58 -12.59 11.32 -7.19
N ASP A 59 -12.21 12.55 -7.51
CA ASP A 59 -13.12 13.71 -7.45
C ASP A 59 -14.44 13.49 -8.22
N ARG A 60 -14.34 13.07 -9.49
CA ARG A 60 -15.50 12.83 -10.37
C ARG A 60 -15.67 11.36 -10.76
N VAL A 61 -14.79 10.47 -10.33
CA VAL A 61 -14.77 9.08 -10.78
C VAL A 61 -14.55 8.15 -9.60
N ARG A 62 -15.37 7.12 -9.51
CA ARG A 62 -15.12 5.95 -8.68
C ARG A 62 -14.71 4.80 -9.60
N ILE A 63 -13.56 4.21 -9.33
CA ILE A 63 -13.08 3.03 -10.06
C ILE A 63 -12.93 1.91 -9.04
N SER A 64 -13.65 0.83 -9.26
CA SER A 64 -13.58 -0.37 -8.44
C SER A 64 -13.19 -1.54 -9.31
N TRP A 65 -12.47 -2.51 -8.76
CA TRP A 65 -12.02 -3.67 -9.54
C TRP A 65 -11.97 -4.94 -8.70
N THR A 66 -12.05 -6.06 -9.41
CA THR A 66 -11.92 -7.41 -8.86
C THR A 66 -10.96 -8.19 -9.76
N PRO A 67 -9.78 -8.58 -9.24
CA PRO A 67 -8.86 -9.47 -9.94
C PRO A 67 -9.43 -10.89 -10.06
N LEU A 68 -9.26 -11.50 -11.23
CA LEU A 68 -9.56 -12.90 -11.54
C LEU A 68 -8.25 -13.63 -11.87
N GLU A 69 -8.32 -14.94 -12.18
CA GLU A 69 -7.13 -15.76 -12.48
C GLU A 69 -6.35 -15.23 -13.70
N HIS A 70 -7.05 -14.89 -14.77
CA HIS A 70 -6.43 -14.46 -16.05
C HIS A 70 -6.74 -13.01 -16.45
N SER A 71 -7.66 -12.35 -15.75
CA SER A 71 -8.13 -11.02 -16.10
C SER A 71 -8.54 -10.21 -14.88
N VAL A 72 -8.98 -8.99 -15.11
CA VAL A 72 -9.53 -8.10 -14.10
C VAL A 72 -10.81 -7.47 -14.62
N VAL A 73 -11.81 -7.39 -13.75
CA VAL A 73 -13.08 -6.72 -14.04
C VAL A 73 -13.08 -5.37 -13.35
N PHE A 74 -13.39 -4.32 -14.10
CA PHE A 74 -13.52 -2.96 -13.61
C PHE A 74 -14.98 -2.51 -13.59
N TYR A 75 -15.30 -1.69 -12.61
CA TYR A 75 -16.50 -0.87 -12.50
C TYR A 75 -16.08 0.59 -12.43
N VAL A 76 -16.50 1.37 -13.41
CA VAL A 76 -16.22 2.78 -13.50
C VAL A 76 -17.54 3.53 -13.41
N GLU A 77 -17.67 4.38 -12.40
CA GLU A 77 -18.79 5.30 -12.21
C GLU A 77 -18.24 6.73 -12.24
N ALA A 78 -18.66 7.51 -13.23
CA ALA A 78 -18.19 8.89 -13.38
C ALA A 78 -19.37 9.85 -13.35
N LYS A 79 -19.19 10.97 -12.63
CA LYS A 79 -20.14 12.07 -12.56
C LYS A 79 -20.10 12.89 -13.84
N THR A 80 -20.67 12.35 -14.89
CA THR A 80 -20.81 12.98 -16.21
C THR A 80 -21.91 12.27 -17.01
N ARG A 81 -22.33 12.90 -18.11
CA ARG A 81 -23.09 12.27 -19.20
C ARG A 81 -22.28 12.16 -20.50
N GLY A 82 -21.02 12.59 -20.50
CA GLY A 82 -20.13 12.40 -21.64
C GLY A 82 -19.21 11.19 -21.45
N TYR A 83 -18.01 11.31 -22.01
CA TYR A 83 -17.01 10.24 -21.96
C TYR A 83 -16.14 10.24 -20.69
N VAL A 84 -15.64 9.05 -20.39
CA VAL A 84 -14.67 8.76 -19.34
C VAL A 84 -13.48 8.06 -19.97
N GLY A 85 -12.27 8.50 -19.62
CA GLY A 85 -11.03 7.81 -19.95
C GLY A 85 -10.45 7.18 -18.68
N VAL A 86 -10.05 5.92 -18.76
CA VAL A 86 -9.22 5.23 -17.76
C VAL A 86 -7.95 4.77 -18.44
N GLY A 87 -6.83 4.71 -17.72
CA GLY A 87 -5.60 4.22 -18.30
C GLY A 87 -4.60 3.68 -17.29
N PHE A 88 -3.63 2.93 -17.80
CA PHE A 88 -2.56 2.29 -17.06
C PHE A 88 -1.23 2.84 -17.56
N SER A 89 -0.41 3.35 -16.63
CA SER A 89 0.87 3.97 -16.94
C SER A 89 1.94 3.56 -15.94
N LEU A 90 3.17 3.39 -16.43
CA LEU A 90 4.33 3.10 -15.58
C LEU A 90 4.86 4.37 -14.90
N ASP A 91 4.77 5.53 -15.55
CA ASP A 91 5.34 6.80 -15.07
C ASP A 91 4.27 7.86 -14.72
N GLY A 92 2.99 7.51 -14.84
CA GLY A 92 1.86 8.38 -14.57
C GLY A 92 1.58 9.42 -15.66
N LYS A 93 2.27 9.35 -16.81
CA LYS A 93 1.96 10.15 -17.98
C LYS A 93 1.02 9.40 -18.92
N MET A 94 0.24 10.17 -19.66
CA MET A 94 -0.65 9.64 -20.70
C MET A 94 0.13 9.13 -21.92
N ALA A 95 1.30 9.70 -22.25
CA ALA A 95 2.10 9.24 -23.37
C ALA A 95 2.60 7.81 -23.11
N ALA A 96 2.41 6.90 -24.08
CA ALA A 96 2.67 5.46 -23.96
C ALA A 96 1.92 4.77 -22.81
N ALA A 97 0.81 5.35 -22.36
CA ALA A 97 -0.13 4.66 -21.48
C ALA A 97 -1.06 3.78 -22.32
N ASP A 98 -1.47 2.67 -21.74
CA ASP A 98 -2.55 1.81 -22.21
C ASP A 98 -3.87 2.41 -21.68
N LEU A 99 -4.84 2.69 -22.55
CA LEU A 99 -5.99 3.55 -22.28
C LEU A 99 -7.29 2.91 -22.76
N VAL A 100 -8.37 3.13 -22.02
CA VAL A 100 -9.71 2.79 -22.46
C VAL A 100 -10.60 4.02 -22.35
N VAL A 101 -11.33 4.30 -23.43
CA VAL A 101 -12.30 5.39 -23.50
C VAL A 101 -13.70 4.81 -23.60
N MET A 102 -14.60 5.30 -22.76
CA MET A 102 -15.91 4.72 -22.56
C MET A 102 -16.98 5.80 -22.37
N TRP A 103 -18.14 5.60 -22.96
CA TRP A 103 -19.30 6.49 -22.83
C TRP A 103 -20.60 5.71 -23.09
N VAL A 104 -21.73 6.37 -22.87
CA VAL A 104 -23.06 5.84 -23.23
C VAL A 104 -23.72 6.91 -24.06
N ASP A 105 -24.00 6.59 -25.31
CA ASP A 105 -24.52 7.56 -26.27
C ASP A 105 -25.86 8.14 -25.79
N ASP A 106 -25.91 9.47 -25.65
CA ASP A 106 -27.03 10.23 -25.12
C ASP A 106 -28.36 10.03 -25.89
N ILE A 107 -28.29 9.59 -27.15
CA ILE A 107 -29.45 9.45 -28.05
C ILE A 107 -29.98 8.02 -28.04
N THR A 108 -29.10 7.04 -28.23
CA THR A 108 -29.41 5.63 -28.39
C THR A 108 -29.42 4.88 -27.05
N GLY A 109 -28.78 5.43 -26.02
CA GLY A 109 -28.55 4.79 -24.73
C GLY A 109 -27.59 3.60 -24.81
N LYS A 110 -26.87 3.44 -25.93
CA LYS A 110 -25.96 2.32 -26.15
C LYS A 110 -24.58 2.62 -25.53
N PRO A 111 -24.00 1.69 -24.75
CA PRO A 111 -22.65 1.85 -24.25
C PRO A 111 -21.59 1.59 -25.33
N TYR A 112 -20.52 2.36 -25.26
CA TYR A 112 -19.34 2.24 -26.13
C TYR A 112 -18.07 2.13 -25.28
N LEU A 113 -17.13 1.36 -25.80
CA LEU A 113 -15.79 1.20 -25.26
C LEU A 113 -14.83 1.13 -26.44
N ILE A 114 -13.76 1.92 -26.37
CA ILE A 114 -12.68 1.92 -27.36
C ILE A 114 -11.36 1.74 -26.61
N ASP A 115 -10.63 0.72 -27.03
CA ASP A 115 -9.27 0.44 -26.62
C ASP A 115 -8.29 1.33 -27.39
N CYS A 116 -7.41 1.99 -26.65
CA CYS A 116 -6.55 3.07 -27.11
C CYS A 116 -5.18 3.03 -26.43
N HIS A 117 -4.21 3.66 -27.06
CA HIS A 117 -2.95 3.99 -26.42
C HIS A 117 -2.63 5.48 -26.48
N GLY A 118 -1.74 5.87 -25.58
CA GLY A 118 -1.24 7.21 -25.42
C GLY A 118 -0.29 7.62 -26.54
N GLY A 119 -0.74 8.49 -27.43
CA GLY A 119 0.12 9.11 -28.44
C GLY A 119 1.21 10.02 -27.87
N GLY A 120 2.10 10.50 -28.75
CA GLY A 120 3.18 11.41 -28.38
C GLY A 120 2.70 12.81 -27.96
N GLY A 121 3.31 13.36 -26.90
CA GLY A 121 3.10 14.75 -26.48
C GLY A 121 1.76 15.02 -25.80
N HIS A 122 0.96 15.92 -26.38
CA HIS A 122 -0.38 16.31 -25.89
C HIS A 122 -1.49 15.92 -26.86
N ALA A 123 -1.23 14.93 -27.72
CA ALA A 123 -2.22 14.40 -28.67
C ALA A 123 -3.35 13.67 -27.93
N ALA A 124 -4.51 13.54 -28.59
CA ALA A 124 -5.58 12.66 -28.11
C ALA A 124 -5.12 11.19 -28.12
N PRO A 125 -5.75 10.33 -27.29
CA PRO A 125 -5.58 8.88 -27.39
C PRO A 125 -5.80 8.38 -28.83
N MET A 126 -4.99 7.41 -29.24
CA MET A 126 -5.08 6.79 -30.56
C MET A 126 -5.70 5.41 -30.40
N LYS A 127 -6.68 5.08 -31.23
CA LYS A 127 -7.34 3.77 -31.20
C LYS A 127 -6.36 2.66 -31.60
N ASP A 128 -6.42 1.56 -30.88
CA ASP A 128 -5.52 0.42 -31.06
C ASP A 128 -5.91 -0.41 -32.27
N GLN A 129 -4.94 -1.12 -32.83
CA GLN A 129 -5.20 -2.04 -33.94
C GLN A 129 -5.96 -3.28 -33.46
N HIS A 130 -5.63 -3.73 -32.26
CA HIS A 130 -6.35 -4.76 -31.54
C HIS A 130 -7.28 -4.10 -30.51
N GLN A 131 -8.38 -4.75 -30.14
CA GLN A 131 -9.30 -4.24 -29.11
C GLN A 131 -9.37 -5.34 -28.06
N ASN A 132 -8.55 -5.22 -27.04
CA ASN A 132 -8.27 -6.24 -26.03
C ASN A 132 -9.17 -6.11 -24.80
N TYR A 133 -9.91 -5.00 -24.70
CA TYR A 133 -10.87 -4.74 -23.65
C TYR A 133 -12.28 -5.22 -24.05
N GLU A 134 -12.95 -5.87 -23.12
CA GLU A 134 -14.31 -6.38 -23.33
C GLU A 134 -15.32 -5.53 -22.56
N LEU A 135 -16.24 -4.88 -23.28
CA LEU A 135 -17.38 -4.17 -22.69
C LEU A 135 -18.40 -5.18 -22.16
N LEU A 136 -18.60 -5.19 -20.84
CA LEU A 136 -19.56 -6.09 -20.18
C LEU A 136 -20.95 -5.47 -20.10
N THR A 137 -21.04 -4.26 -19.53
CA THR A 137 -22.29 -3.51 -19.40
C THR A 137 -21.99 -2.01 -19.33
N GLY A 138 -22.89 -1.17 -19.80
CA GLY A 138 -22.85 0.25 -19.50
C GLY A 138 -24.25 0.86 -19.50
N PHE A 139 -24.46 1.83 -18.63
CA PHE A 139 -25.70 2.59 -18.55
C PHE A 139 -25.41 4.00 -18.07
N GLN A 140 -26.32 4.92 -18.36
CA GLN A 140 -26.23 6.30 -17.95
C GLN A 140 -27.53 6.74 -17.29
N ASN A 141 -27.42 7.56 -16.25
CA ASN A 141 -28.54 8.27 -15.65
C ASN A 141 -28.34 9.78 -15.79
N ASP A 142 -29.24 10.59 -15.24
CA ASP A 142 -29.21 12.06 -15.36
C ASP A 142 -27.90 12.74 -14.93
N THR A 143 -27.05 12.05 -14.17
CA THR A 143 -25.84 12.64 -13.55
C THR A 143 -24.58 11.81 -13.72
N HIS A 144 -24.68 10.52 -14.06
CA HIS A 144 -23.55 9.59 -14.08
C HIS A 144 -23.60 8.63 -15.27
N THR A 145 -22.43 8.36 -15.81
CA THR A 145 -22.13 7.26 -16.73
C THR A 145 -21.47 6.14 -15.93
N VAL A 146 -21.99 4.93 -16.06
CA VAL A 146 -21.45 3.73 -15.42
C VAL A 146 -21.12 2.70 -16.48
N VAL A 147 -19.88 2.21 -16.50
CA VAL A 147 -19.44 1.15 -17.41
C VAL A 147 -18.65 0.10 -16.64
N ARG A 148 -18.86 -1.16 -17.04
CA ARG A 148 -18.12 -2.31 -16.56
C ARG A 148 -17.44 -2.97 -17.74
N PHE A 149 -16.17 -3.31 -17.57
CA PHE A 149 -15.37 -3.96 -18.60
C PHE A 149 -14.39 -4.96 -17.99
N SER A 150 -13.96 -5.93 -18.78
CA SER A 150 -12.87 -6.86 -18.45
C SER A 150 -11.66 -6.59 -19.33
N ARG A 151 -10.48 -6.91 -18.78
CA ARG A 151 -9.19 -6.86 -19.45
C ARG A 151 -8.32 -7.99 -18.93
N ASP A 152 -7.69 -8.76 -19.83
CA ASP A 152 -6.73 -9.79 -19.45
C ASP A 152 -5.49 -9.17 -18.78
N TRP A 153 -4.78 -9.91 -17.93
CA TRP A 153 -3.55 -9.41 -17.31
C TRP A 153 -2.47 -9.12 -18.37
N ASP A 154 -2.37 -10.01 -19.35
CA ASP A 154 -1.51 -9.90 -20.53
C ASP A 154 -2.39 -10.01 -21.77
N THR A 155 -2.54 -8.92 -22.51
CA THR A 155 -3.37 -8.85 -23.72
C THR A 155 -2.66 -9.42 -24.95
N CYS A 156 -1.38 -9.79 -24.82
CA CYS A 156 -0.49 -10.18 -25.90
C CYS A 156 -0.27 -9.10 -26.98
N ASP A 157 -0.71 -7.85 -26.77
CA ASP A 157 -0.43 -6.70 -27.63
C ASP A 157 0.68 -5.82 -27.03
N SER A 158 1.93 -6.26 -27.15
CA SER A 158 3.07 -5.52 -26.60
C SER A 158 3.38 -4.17 -27.31
N GLN A 159 2.67 -3.82 -28.39
CA GLN A 159 2.89 -2.54 -29.08
C GLN A 159 2.09 -1.42 -28.44
N ASP A 160 0.82 -1.70 -28.13
CA ASP A 160 -0.14 -0.70 -27.67
C ASP A 160 -0.45 -0.86 -26.15
N ASP A 161 -0.37 -2.08 -25.60
CA ASP A 161 -0.76 -2.40 -24.22
C ASP A 161 0.39 -2.68 -23.24
N LEU A 162 0.08 -2.53 -21.94
CA LEU A 162 0.97 -2.90 -20.84
C LEU A 162 0.63 -4.27 -20.24
N VAL A 163 1.61 -5.11 -19.95
CA VAL A 163 1.34 -6.28 -19.09
C VAL A 163 1.08 -5.80 -17.65
N LEU A 164 -0.11 -6.10 -17.12
CA LEU A 164 -0.48 -5.75 -15.75
C LEU A 164 0.01 -6.83 -14.79
N THR A 165 0.92 -6.46 -13.90
CA THR A 165 1.55 -7.37 -12.93
C THR A 165 1.13 -7.01 -11.49
N ASN A 166 1.75 -7.66 -10.50
CA ASN A 166 1.60 -7.31 -9.08
C ASN A 166 2.42 -6.06 -8.69
N ASP A 167 3.14 -5.45 -9.63
CA ASP A 167 3.89 -4.21 -9.42
C ASP A 167 2.93 -3.01 -9.30
N THR A 168 3.46 -1.88 -8.84
CA THR A 168 2.66 -0.65 -8.76
C THR A 168 2.34 -0.11 -10.16
N ILE A 169 1.08 0.16 -10.46
CA ILE A 169 0.65 0.82 -11.71
C ILE A 169 0.03 2.18 -11.40
N ARG A 170 0.19 3.16 -12.30
CA ARG A 170 -0.41 4.49 -12.17
C ARG A 170 -1.69 4.48 -12.99
N LEU A 171 -2.82 4.48 -12.30
CA LEU A 171 -4.12 4.57 -12.91
C LEU A 171 -4.40 6.03 -13.28
N LEU A 172 -4.59 6.28 -14.58
CA LEU A 172 -5.01 7.55 -15.14
C LEU A 172 -6.53 7.60 -15.21
N TRP A 173 -7.10 8.78 -14.97
CA TRP A 173 -8.51 9.02 -15.21
C TRP A 173 -8.73 10.39 -15.84
N ALA A 174 -9.75 10.48 -16.68
CA ALA A 174 -10.23 11.72 -17.28
C ALA A 174 -11.74 11.67 -17.48
N VAL A 175 -12.40 12.82 -17.38
CA VAL A 175 -13.85 12.95 -17.57
C VAL A 175 -14.13 14.16 -18.44
N TYR A 176 -15.04 14.01 -19.39
CA TYR A 176 -15.58 15.11 -20.18
C TYR A 176 -17.10 15.03 -20.25
N ASP A 177 -17.75 16.19 -20.38
CA ASP A 177 -19.19 16.33 -20.19
C ASP A 177 -20.05 16.14 -21.44
N GLU A 178 -19.42 15.85 -22.58
CA GLU A 178 -20.09 15.55 -23.83
C GLU A 178 -19.57 14.24 -24.42
N ASP A 179 -20.44 13.54 -25.15
CA ASP A 179 -20.08 12.34 -25.89
C ASP A 179 -19.11 12.65 -27.06
N PRO A 180 -18.28 11.68 -27.49
CA PRO A 180 -17.45 11.85 -28.67
C PRO A 180 -18.31 12.08 -29.93
N MET A 181 -17.86 12.99 -30.81
CA MET A 181 -18.65 13.40 -31.99
C MET A 181 -18.72 12.36 -33.13
N ASP A 182 -17.85 11.35 -33.13
CA ASP A 182 -17.77 10.33 -34.19
C ASP A 182 -17.34 8.99 -33.57
N GLU A 183 -18.15 7.94 -33.79
CA GLU A 183 -17.90 6.57 -33.32
C GLU A 183 -16.61 5.97 -33.92
N ASP A 184 -16.23 6.40 -35.13
CA ASP A 184 -15.08 5.85 -35.87
C ASP A 184 -13.85 6.77 -35.86
N ARG A 185 -13.99 8.06 -35.47
CA ARG A 185 -12.89 9.05 -35.48
C ARG A 185 -12.96 10.10 -34.36
N GLY A 186 -12.45 9.75 -33.19
CA GLY A 186 -11.25 10.37 -32.61
C GLY A 186 -11.24 11.87 -32.24
N ALA A 187 -12.33 12.62 -32.32
CA ALA A 187 -12.39 13.97 -31.78
C ALA A 187 -12.70 13.93 -30.27
N LEU A 188 -11.87 13.24 -29.49
CA LEU A 188 -11.90 13.31 -28.04
C LEU A 188 -11.51 14.73 -27.64
N LEU A 189 -12.52 15.54 -27.32
CA LEU A 189 -12.31 16.91 -26.87
C LEU A 189 -11.54 16.90 -25.56
N TRP A 190 -10.63 17.86 -25.41
CA TRP A 190 -9.76 17.89 -24.24
C TRP A 190 -10.56 18.10 -22.95
N HIS A 191 -10.47 17.12 -22.04
CA HIS A 191 -11.19 17.04 -20.76
C HIS A 191 -10.91 18.19 -19.76
N GLY A 192 -10.01 19.13 -20.08
CA GLY A 192 -9.66 20.21 -19.16
C GLY A 192 -8.58 19.82 -18.14
N ARG A 193 -8.00 20.82 -17.46
CA ARG A 193 -7.01 20.58 -16.39
C ARG A 193 -7.62 19.99 -15.11
N GLY A 194 -8.89 20.28 -14.84
CA GLY A 194 -9.58 19.91 -13.59
C GLY A 194 -10.27 18.55 -13.59
N SER A 195 -10.57 17.99 -14.77
CA SER A 195 -11.30 16.71 -14.87
C SER A 195 -10.39 15.56 -15.26
N ARG A 196 -9.21 15.48 -14.61
CA ARG A 196 -8.27 14.38 -14.79
C ARG A 196 -7.36 14.21 -13.58
N GLY A 197 -6.73 13.03 -13.47
CA GLY A 197 -5.72 12.80 -12.45
C GLY A 197 -5.00 11.47 -12.64
N VAL A 198 -4.10 11.19 -11.70
CA VAL A 198 -3.37 9.93 -11.62
C VAL A 198 -3.38 9.43 -10.18
N GLN A 199 -3.50 8.12 -10.01
CA GLN A 199 -3.46 7.47 -8.72
C GLN A 199 -2.70 6.14 -8.84
N SER A 200 -1.67 5.95 -8.04
CA SER A 200 -0.95 4.67 -7.96
C SER A 200 -1.78 3.64 -7.20
N VAL A 201 -1.81 2.40 -7.70
CA VAL A 201 -2.60 1.28 -7.16
C VAL A 201 -1.87 -0.06 -7.29
N HIS A 202 -2.28 -1.04 -6.49
CA HIS A 202 -2.02 -2.47 -6.73
C HIS A 202 -3.30 -3.14 -7.25
N LEU A 203 -3.24 -3.77 -8.42
CA LEU A 203 -4.43 -4.36 -9.04
C LEU A 203 -4.74 -5.78 -8.55
N ILE A 204 -3.70 -6.60 -8.35
CA ILE A 204 -3.85 -8.05 -8.12
C ILE A 204 -4.21 -8.38 -6.67
N THR A 205 -3.59 -7.71 -5.71
CA THR A 205 -3.73 -8.08 -4.30
C THR A 205 -4.60 -7.06 -3.56
N PRO A 206 -5.91 -7.31 -3.38
CA PRO A 206 -6.79 -6.39 -2.68
C PRO A 206 -6.41 -6.30 -1.18
N PRO A 207 -6.64 -5.14 -0.54
CA PRO A 207 -6.50 -5.03 0.91
C PRO A 207 -7.55 -5.90 1.60
N LEU A 208 -7.23 -6.37 2.80
CA LEU A 208 -8.21 -7.12 3.60
C LEU A 208 -9.30 -6.17 4.09
N PRO A 209 -10.58 -6.58 4.00
CA PRO A 209 -11.66 -5.79 4.55
C PRO A 209 -11.53 -5.71 6.06
N GLN A 210 -12.09 -4.64 6.64
CA GLN A 210 -12.24 -4.53 8.08
C GLN A 210 -13.04 -5.76 8.59
N PRO A 211 -12.55 -6.45 9.63
CA PRO A 211 -13.26 -7.59 10.19
C PRO A 211 -14.57 -7.15 10.85
N GLN A 212 -15.61 -7.95 10.67
CA GLN A 212 -16.84 -7.83 11.45
C GLN A 212 -16.61 -8.46 12.84
N ASP A 213 -16.10 -7.65 13.77
CA ASP A 213 -15.87 -8.05 15.16
C ASP A 213 -16.53 -7.05 16.10
N GLU A 214 -17.61 -7.46 16.76
CA GLU A 214 -18.36 -6.64 17.72
C GLU A 214 -17.54 -6.28 18.96
N ALA A 215 -16.50 -7.04 19.28
CA ALA A 215 -15.59 -6.78 20.39
C ALA A 215 -14.41 -5.87 20.00
N MET A 216 -14.30 -5.51 18.71
CA MET A 216 -13.28 -4.61 18.22
C MET A 216 -13.40 -3.24 18.87
N LYS A 217 -12.26 -2.76 19.38
CA LYS A 217 -12.09 -1.42 19.94
C LYS A 217 -11.09 -0.65 19.08
N SER A 218 -11.18 0.67 19.14
CA SER A 218 -10.23 1.55 18.47
C SER A 218 -9.51 2.44 19.48
N TRP A 219 -8.21 2.64 19.25
CA TRP A 219 -7.36 3.58 19.99
C TRP A 219 -6.75 4.57 19.02
N GLU A 220 -7.07 5.85 19.21
CA GLU A 220 -6.54 6.93 18.37
C GLU A 220 -5.28 7.54 18.98
N ILE A 221 -4.25 7.63 18.16
CA ILE A 221 -2.93 8.15 18.50
C ILE A 221 -2.69 9.38 17.64
N ARG A 222 -2.93 10.57 18.19
CA ARG A 222 -2.89 11.84 17.43
C ARG A 222 -1.76 12.76 17.90
N GLN A 223 -0.95 13.22 16.95
CA GLN A 223 -0.10 14.40 17.11
C GLN A 223 -0.90 15.63 16.70
N GLU A 224 -1.25 16.47 17.68
CA GLU A 224 -2.08 17.64 17.45
C GLU A 224 -1.23 18.90 17.29
N ASN A 225 -1.63 19.75 16.34
CA ASN A 225 -1.07 21.08 16.12
C ASN A 225 0.47 21.10 15.96
N VAL A 226 1.02 20.14 15.23
CA VAL A 226 2.45 20.12 14.92
C VAL A 226 2.75 21.24 13.92
N GLU A 227 3.59 22.19 14.32
CA GLU A 227 4.02 23.29 13.46
C GLU A 227 5.24 22.86 12.63
N VAL A 228 5.11 22.96 11.31
CA VAL A 228 6.21 22.82 10.35
C VAL A 228 6.64 24.22 9.93
N PRO A 229 7.85 24.66 10.31
CA PRO A 229 8.36 25.99 9.95
C PRO A 229 8.58 26.16 8.44
N GLU A 230 8.54 27.41 7.97
CA GLU A 230 8.77 27.75 6.55
C GLU A 230 10.20 27.49 6.06
N ASN A 231 11.18 27.34 6.96
CA ASN A 231 12.57 27.04 6.61
C ASN A 231 12.92 25.56 6.73
N THR A 232 11.92 24.69 6.94
CA THR A 232 12.10 23.25 7.13
C THR A 232 11.39 22.53 5.98
N ASP A 233 12.16 21.85 5.14
CA ASP A 233 11.65 21.04 4.03
C ASP A 233 11.10 19.69 4.50
N THR A 234 11.73 19.09 5.51
CA THR A 234 11.33 17.81 6.10
C THR A 234 11.38 17.87 7.63
N LEU A 235 10.31 17.42 8.29
CA LEU A 235 10.22 17.35 9.76
C LEU A 235 9.81 15.95 10.21
N TYR A 236 10.63 15.32 11.04
CA TYR A 236 10.26 14.09 11.76
C TYR A 236 9.91 14.46 13.19
N TRP A 237 8.65 14.28 13.54
CA TRP A 237 8.14 14.58 14.88
C TRP A 237 7.79 13.30 15.62
N CYS A 238 8.37 13.13 16.79
CA CYS A 238 8.16 11.98 17.66
C CYS A 238 7.35 12.39 18.87
N LYS A 239 6.42 11.53 19.30
CA LYS A 239 5.69 11.72 20.56
C LYS A 239 5.37 10.37 21.19
N ILE A 240 5.50 10.31 22.52
CA ILE A 240 5.18 9.13 23.32
C ILE A 240 3.69 9.11 23.66
N PHE A 241 3.10 7.94 23.50
CA PHE A 241 1.73 7.62 23.85
C PHE A 241 1.69 6.39 24.74
N LYS A 242 0.66 6.32 25.56
CA LYS A 242 0.37 5.17 26.41
C LYS A 242 -0.77 4.39 25.79
N ALA A 243 -0.55 3.10 25.56
CA ALA A 243 -1.60 2.21 25.09
C ALA A 243 -2.74 2.11 26.12
N PRO A 244 -3.98 1.77 25.69
CA PRO A 244 -5.10 1.59 26.59
C PRO A 244 -4.78 0.58 27.69
N SER A 245 -5.21 0.87 28.91
CA SER A 245 -5.06 -0.08 30.03
C SER A 245 -5.88 -1.33 29.75
N ILE A 246 -5.20 -2.44 29.43
CA ILE A 246 -5.81 -3.74 29.19
C ILE A 246 -5.49 -4.70 30.34
N THR A 247 -6.54 -5.32 30.90
CA THR A 247 -6.44 -6.32 31.99
C THR A 247 -6.30 -7.74 31.45
N THR A 248 -6.74 -7.97 30.21
CA THR A 248 -6.63 -9.25 29.49
C THR A 248 -5.84 -9.04 28.20
N LYS A 249 -5.26 -10.11 27.67
CA LYS A 249 -4.57 -10.07 26.38
C LYS A 249 -5.54 -9.60 25.28
N HIS A 250 -5.10 -8.65 24.48
CA HIS A 250 -5.74 -8.24 23.24
C HIS A 250 -4.78 -8.46 22.07
N GLN A 251 -5.26 -8.33 20.85
CA GLN A 251 -4.44 -8.29 19.65
C GLN A 251 -4.84 -7.10 18.78
N ILE A 252 -3.86 -6.39 18.23
CA ILE A 252 -4.08 -5.45 17.12
C ILE A 252 -4.41 -6.28 15.89
N ILE A 253 -5.48 -5.88 15.20
CA ILE A 253 -6.01 -6.56 14.01
C ILE A 253 -6.03 -5.67 12.78
N GLY A 254 -5.68 -4.38 12.94
CA GLY A 254 -5.50 -3.45 11.84
C GLY A 254 -5.29 -2.02 12.30
N PHE A 255 -5.09 -1.11 11.36
CA PHE A 255 -4.97 0.31 11.61
C PHE A 255 -5.41 1.13 10.40
N GLU A 256 -5.79 2.38 10.65
CA GLU A 256 -6.13 3.38 9.63
C GLU A 256 -5.41 4.70 9.92
N PRO A 257 -5.03 5.48 8.89
CA PRO A 257 -4.44 6.80 9.08
C PRO A 257 -5.51 7.83 9.50
N ILE A 258 -5.13 8.74 10.39
CA ILE A 258 -5.89 9.93 10.73
C ILE A 258 -5.18 11.12 10.08
N LEU A 259 -5.75 11.64 9.00
CA LEU A 259 -5.17 12.75 8.22
C LEU A 259 -5.99 14.05 8.35
N GLU A 260 -6.86 14.15 9.35
CA GLU A 260 -7.71 15.33 9.59
C GLU A 260 -6.87 16.61 9.70
N LYS A 261 -7.11 17.59 8.82
CA LYS A 261 -6.39 18.88 8.72
C LYS A 261 -4.93 18.80 8.28
N ALA A 262 -4.39 17.62 8.02
CA ALA A 262 -3.18 17.53 7.21
C ALA A 262 -3.59 17.94 5.79
N LYS A 263 -3.29 19.18 5.37
CA LYS A 263 -3.45 19.61 3.97
C LYS A 263 -2.86 18.50 3.09
N ALA A 264 -3.63 18.04 2.09
CA ALA A 264 -3.23 16.98 1.18
C ALA A 264 -1.76 17.17 0.77
N GLY A 265 -0.90 16.22 1.16
CA GLY A 265 0.54 16.27 0.89
C GLY A 265 1.47 16.69 2.04
N GLY A 266 0.95 17.02 3.24
CA GLY A 266 1.81 17.42 4.37
C GLY A 266 2.37 16.28 5.22
N VAL A 267 1.79 15.09 5.17
CA VAL A 267 2.23 13.91 5.93
C VAL A 267 2.69 12.85 4.93
N HIS A 268 3.93 12.42 5.05
CA HIS A 268 4.57 11.49 4.14
C HIS A 268 4.53 10.04 4.65
N HIS A 269 4.88 9.80 5.92
CA HIS A 269 4.73 8.50 6.56
C HIS A 269 4.56 8.63 8.07
N MET A 270 4.04 7.58 8.69
CA MET A 270 3.85 7.45 10.13
C MET A 270 4.32 6.07 10.57
N VAL A 271 5.13 6.02 11.62
CA VAL A 271 5.60 4.75 12.19
C VAL A 271 5.31 4.74 13.68
N LEU A 272 4.68 3.68 14.14
CA LEU A 272 4.40 3.45 15.56
C LEU A 272 5.37 2.41 16.09
N TYR A 273 6.23 2.82 17.01
CA TYR A 273 7.18 1.93 17.68
C TYR A 273 6.67 1.52 19.04
N GLU A 274 6.83 0.24 19.37
CA GLU A 274 6.79 -0.24 20.75
C GLU A 274 8.09 0.10 21.47
N CYS A 275 7.97 0.57 22.71
CA CYS A 275 9.10 0.92 23.56
C CYS A 275 9.42 -0.19 24.57
N THR A 276 10.68 -0.59 24.65
CA THR A 276 11.15 -1.69 25.51
C THR A 276 11.90 -1.16 26.74
N THR A 277 11.24 -0.34 27.57
CA THR A 277 11.83 0.20 28.81
C THR A 277 10.87 0.12 30.00
N GLN A 278 11.33 0.53 31.17
CA GLN A 278 10.50 0.60 32.37
C GLN A 278 9.40 1.66 32.19
N PRO A 279 8.10 1.33 32.39
CA PRO A 279 6.98 2.25 32.28
C PRO A 279 7.15 3.60 32.98
N SER A 280 7.73 3.59 34.19
CA SER A 280 7.94 4.80 35.00
C SER A 280 8.82 5.85 34.33
N LEU A 281 9.74 5.44 33.45
CA LEU A 281 10.64 6.34 32.74
C LEU A 281 9.92 7.11 31.62
N LEU A 282 8.88 6.51 31.03
CA LEU A 282 8.13 7.07 29.91
C LEU A 282 6.84 7.79 30.31
N GLU A 283 6.26 7.48 31.47
CA GLU A 283 4.99 8.06 31.94
C GLU A 283 4.99 9.61 31.94
N ARG A 284 6.13 10.23 32.29
CA ARG A 284 6.29 11.69 32.28
C ARG A 284 6.16 12.33 30.90
N TYR A 285 6.36 11.59 29.81
CA TYR A 285 6.31 12.12 28.45
C TYR A 285 4.92 12.06 27.81
N ILE A 286 3.92 11.45 28.45
CA ILE A 286 2.54 11.37 27.92
C ILE A 286 1.96 12.78 27.69
N LYS A 287 2.26 13.72 28.58
CA LYS A 287 1.83 15.13 28.48
C LYS A 287 2.78 15.98 27.63
N HIS A 288 3.88 15.43 27.14
CA HIS A 288 4.82 16.15 26.30
C HIS A 288 4.22 16.41 24.92
N HIS A 289 4.49 17.57 24.32
CA HIS A 289 4.00 17.92 22.98
C HIS A 289 4.70 17.15 21.84
N GLY A 290 5.58 16.21 22.16
CA GLY A 290 6.51 15.62 21.20
C GLY A 290 7.81 16.42 21.04
N HIS A 291 8.72 15.92 20.22
CA HIS A 291 10.00 16.54 19.90
C HIS A 291 10.42 16.14 18.48
N VAL A 292 11.32 16.91 17.87
CA VAL A 292 12.02 16.49 16.64
C VAL A 292 12.76 15.18 16.92
N CYS A 293 12.49 14.13 16.14
CA CYS A 293 12.99 12.77 16.36
C CYS A 293 14.54 12.72 16.37
N TYR A 294 15.17 13.40 15.41
CA TYR A 294 16.61 13.30 15.15
C TYR A 294 17.38 14.51 15.68
N SER A 295 17.07 14.92 16.90
CA SER A 295 17.72 16.03 17.57
C SER A 295 18.50 15.54 18.77
N SER A 296 19.66 16.12 19.04
CA SER A 296 20.43 15.87 20.29
C SER A 296 19.68 16.24 21.57
N LYS A 297 18.51 16.90 21.44
CA LYS A 297 17.63 17.27 22.54
C LYS A 297 16.52 16.26 22.82
N ILE A 298 16.41 15.19 22.02
CA ILE A 298 15.44 14.12 22.31
C ILE A 298 15.80 13.44 23.64
N PRO A 299 14.82 13.11 24.50
CA PRO A 299 15.12 12.39 25.73
C PRO A 299 15.73 11.00 25.44
N PRO A 300 16.84 10.62 26.08
CA PRO A 300 17.50 9.32 25.84
C PRO A 300 16.59 8.11 26.08
N GLU A 301 15.57 8.25 26.92
CA GLU A 301 14.60 7.18 27.20
C GLU A 301 13.80 6.78 25.95
N TRP A 302 13.68 7.66 24.95
CA TRP A 302 12.94 7.40 23.72
C TRP A 302 13.72 6.50 22.76
N ASP A 303 15.04 6.39 22.92
CA ASP A 303 15.88 5.44 22.16
C ASP A 303 15.51 3.97 22.45
N SER A 304 14.68 3.71 23.47
CA SER A 304 14.10 2.40 23.74
C SER A 304 12.96 2.00 22.80
N CYS A 305 12.47 2.92 21.96
CA CYS A 305 11.37 2.72 21.03
C CYS A 305 11.92 2.35 19.65
N VAL A 306 12.22 1.06 19.45
CA VAL A 306 12.91 0.57 18.25
C VAL A 306 12.11 -0.45 17.45
N THR A 307 11.08 -1.06 18.04
CA THR A 307 10.31 -2.13 17.40
C THR A 307 9.10 -1.52 16.71
N PRO A 308 9.08 -1.36 15.38
CA PRO A 308 7.91 -0.81 14.73
C PRO A 308 6.80 -1.85 14.66
N VAL A 309 5.61 -1.45 15.10
CA VAL A 309 4.39 -2.28 15.15
C VAL A 309 3.45 -1.94 14.01
N VAL A 310 3.43 -0.66 13.62
CA VAL A 310 2.64 -0.16 12.50
C VAL A 310 3.52 0.75 11.67
N SER A 311 3.44 0.59 10.34
CA SER A 311 3.99 1.52 9.38
C SER A 311 2.90 1.91 8.39
N TRP A 312 2.68 3.21 8.27
CA TRP A 312 1.82 3.79 7.26
C TRP A 312 2.66 4.74 6.42
N ALA A 313 2.44 4.75 5.12
CA ALA A 313 3.04 5.72 4.23
C ALA A 313 1.99 6.23 3.23
N ILE A 314 2.29 7.38 2.64
CA ILE A 314 1.42 8.07 1.69
C ILE A 314 0.87 7.11 0.64
N GLY A 315 -0.41 7.28 0.32
CA GLY A 315 -1.15 6.43 -0.62
C GLY A 315 -1.84 5.22 0.01
N SER A 316 -1.46 4.79 1.23
CA SER A 316 -2.15 3.71 1.94
C SER A 316 -3.44 4.20 2.63
N THR A 317 -4.50 3.39 2.60
CA THR A 317 -5.73 3.64 3.38
C THR A 317 -5.72 3.00 4.76
N GLY A 318 -4.64 2.30 5.13
CA GLY A 318 -4.58 1.43 6.30
C GLY A 318 -4.45 -0.04 5.91
N GLU A 319 -4.32 -0.90 6.92
CA GLU A 319 -4.17 -2.35 6.74
C GLU A 319 -4.93 -3.09 7.84
N PHE A 320 -5.64 -4.15 7.46
CA PHE A 320 -6.16 -5.16 8.38
C PHE A 320 -5.39 -6.46 8.21
N LEU A 321 -5.13 -7.15 9.32
CA LEU A 321 -4.38 -8.40 9.35
C LEU A 321 -5.31 -9.59 9.04
N PRO A 322 -4.78 -10.72 8.51
CA PRO A 322 -5.55 -11.94 8.28
C PRO A 322 -6.25 -12.48 9.53
N SER A 323 -7.41 -13.12 9.36
CA SER A 323 -8.25 -13.60 10.47
C SER A 323 -7.54 -14.58 11.42
N HIS A 324 -6.45 -15.22 10.98
CA HIS A 324 -5.67 -16.16 11.79
C HIS A 324 -4.50 -15.52 12.57
N VAL A 325 -4.19 -14.23 12.40
CA VAL A 325 -3.03 -13.55 13.02
C VAL A 325 -3.39 -12.20 13.62
N GLY A 326 -2.92 -11.89 14.83
CA GLY A 326 -3.00 -10.54 15.40
C GLY A 326 -1.74 -10.18 16.19
N LEU A 327 -1.34 -8.91 16.17
CA LEU A 327 -0.15 -8.45 16.90
C LEU A 327 -0.48 -8.35 18.40
N PRO A 328 0.24 -9.04 19.29
CA PRO A 328 -0.15 -9.16 20.68
C PRO A 328 -0.02 -7.83 21.43
N LEU A 329 -1.08 -7.44 22.13
CA LEU A 329 -1.05 -6.44 23.19
C LEU A 329 -1.22 -7.18 24.52
N GLN A 330 -0.13 -7.29 25.29
CA GLN A 330 -0.14 -8.04 26.53
C GLN A 330 -0.66 -7.21 27.71
N GLY A 331 -1.59 -7.77 28.48
CA GLY A 331 -1.98 -7.23 29.78
C GLY A 331 -0.86 -7.41 30.81
N ASN A 332 -0.79 -6.47 31.76
CA ASN A 332 0.11 -6.42 32.93
C ASN A 332 1.40 -5.60 32.80
N LYS A 333 1.67 -4.94 31.66
CA LYS A 333 2.66 -3.85 31.55
C LYS A 333 2.04 -2.68 30.81
N ALA A 334 2.30 -1.45 31.24
CA ALA A 334 1.93 -0.29 30.45
C ALA A 334 2.79 -0.31 29.17
N THR A 335 2.17 -0.60 28.03
CA THR A 335 2.84 -0.50 26.74
C THR A 335 2.90 0.96 26.34
N PHE A 336 4.11 1.49 26.26
CA PHE A 336 4.35 2.80 25.68
C PHE A 336 4.71 2.63 24.21
N MET A 337 4.20 3.55 23.41
CA MET A 337 4.49 3.58 21.99
C MET A 337 4.94 4.97 21.58
N MET A 338 5.87 5.04 20.65
CA MET A 338 6.31 6.29 20.05
C MET A 338 5.71 6.37 18.65
N LEU A 339 4.93 7.42 18.40
CA LEU A 339 4.50 7.75 17.05
C LEU A 339 5.51 8.73 16.46
N GLU A 340 6.19 8.31 15.41
CA GLU A 340 6.98 9.15 14.51
C GLU A 340 6.10 9.53 13.32
N VAL A 341 6.04 10.82 13.01
CA VAL A 341 5.37 11.33 11.80
C VAL A 341 6.39 12.13 11.01
N HIS A 342 6.57 11.76 9.75
CA HIS A 342 7.32 12.51 8.78
C HIS A 342 6.39 13.47 8.04
N TYR A 343 6.59 14.76 8.26
CA TYR A 343 5.94 15.84 7.54
C TYR A 343 6.84 16.35 6.42
N ASP A 344 6.28 16.45 5.22
CA ASP A 344 6.94 17.02 4.05
C ASP A 344 6.40 18.45 3.81
N ASN A 345 7.30 19.40 3.58
CA ASN A 345 6.97 20.81 3.32
C ASN A 345 7.69 21.31 2.06
N PRO A 346 7.36 20.76 0.88
CA PRO A 346 8.02 21.12 -0.37
C PRO A 346 7.78 22.58 -0.76
N THR A 347 6.72 23.21 -0.24
CA THR A 347 6.39 24.62 -0.51
C THR A 347 7.14 25.60 0.38
N LEU A 348 7.85 25.12 1.42
CA LEU A 348 8.56 25.95 2.39
C LEU A 348 7.66 27.04 2.99
N ARG A 349 6.43 26.65 3.34
CA ARG A 349 5.45 27.55 3.99
C ARG A 349 5.18 27.06 5.40
N LYS A 350 4.98 28.00 6.33
CA LYS A 350 4.52 27.64 7.66
C LYS A 350 3.18 26.91 7.56
N ALA A 351 3.12 25.73 8.13
CA ALA A 351 1.93 24.90 8.16
C ALA A 351 1.75 24.26 9.54
N VAL A 352 0.49 23.99 9.90
CA VAL A 352 0.15 23.29 11.13
C VAL A 352 -0.62 22.06 10.73
N HIS A 353 -0.15 20.91 11.18
CA HIS A 353 -0.70 19.61 10.84
C HIS A 353 -1.27 18.93 12.09
N THR A 354 -2.29 18.11 11.88
CA THR A 354 -2.72 17.09 12.84
C THR A 354 -2.75 15.78 12.09
N ALA A 355 -2.06 14.79 12.64
CA ALA A 355 -1.91 13.48 12.01
C ALA A 355 -1.79 12.40 13.08
N GLY A 356 -2.17 11.18 12.72
CA GLY A 356 -2.18 10.09 13.66
C GLY A 356 -2.56 8.75 13.06
N LEU A 357 -2.68 7.75 13.93
CA LEU A 357 -3.14 6.43 13.58
C LEU A 357 -4.33 6.05 14.46
N LYS A 358 -5.31 5.38 13.87
CA LYS A 358 -6.39 4.69 14.56
C LYS A 358 -6.06 3.20 14.58
N ILE A 359 -5.72 2.68 15.75
CA ILE A 359 -5.33 1.28 15.95
C ILE A 359 -6.57 0.48 16.34
N HIS A 360 -6.86 -0.60 15.62
CA HIS A 360 -7.97 -1.50 15.87
C HIS A 360 -7.48 -2.75 16.61
N TYR A 361 -8.11 -3.07 17.73
CA TYR A 361 -7.69 -4.19 18.58
C TYR A 361 -8.88 -4.89 19.23
N THR A 362 -8.75 -6.19 19.52
CA THR A 362 -9.83 -7.02 20.06
C THR A 362 -9.31 -7.98 21.15
N ASN A 363 -10.20 -8.41 22.02
CA ASN A 363 -9.95 -9.51 22.97
C ASN A 363 -10.39 -10.88 22.43
N GLN A 364 -11.04 -10.93 21.25
CA GLN A 364 -11.27 -12.17 20.50
C GLN A 364 -9.96 -12.60 19.86
N LEU A 365 -9.17 -13.38 20.60
CA LEU A 365 -7.82 -13.76 20.18
C LEU A 365 -7.86 -14.62 18.91
N ARG A 366 -7.14 -14.16 17.90
CA ARG A 366 -6.80 -14.95 16.72
C ARG A 366 -5.83 -16.06 17.12
N PRO A 367 -5.83 -17.20 16.41
CA PRO A 367 -5.02 -18.37 16.75
C PRO A 367 -3.53 -18.09 16.92
N ASN A 368 -2.97 -17.14 16.16
CA ASN A 368 -1.54 -16.88 16.13
C ASN A 368 -1.18 -15.46 16.54
N ASP A 369 -0.09 -15.34 17.31
CA ASP A 369 0.53 -14.05 17.61
C ASP A 369 1.43 -13.64 16.43
N GLY A 370 1.18 -12.43 15.93
CA GLY A 370 2.00 -11.82 14.90
C GLY A 370 3.21 -11.08 15.49
N GLY A 371 4.18 -10.78 14.63
CA GLY A 371 5.32 -9.90 14.91
C GLY A 371 5.81 -9.26 13.62
N VAL A 372 6.64 -8.22 13.76
CA VAL A 372 7.24 -7.49 12.66
C VAL A 372 8.74 -7.77 12.61
N PHE A 373 9.27 -8.06 11.43
CA PHE A 373 10.71 -8.17 11.17
C PHE A 373 11.06 -7.24 10.03
N ILE A 374 12.26 -6.71 10.13
CA ILE A 374 12.76 -5.70 9.23
C ILE A 374 13.95 -6.30 8.48
N SER A 375 13.87 -6.32 7.16
CA SER A 375 14.98 -6.74 6.29
C SER A 375 15.32 -5.63 5.29
N GLY A 376 16.58 -5.22 5.21
CA GLY A 376 17.00 -4.08 4.40
C GLY A 376 18.44 -3.68 4.62
N VAL A 377 18.84 -2.58 3.97
CA VAL A 377 20.13 -1.95 4.25
C VAL A 377 20.00 -1.12 5.52
N ALA A 378 20.93 -1.31 6.46
CA ALA A 378 20.96 -0.51 7.67
C ALA A 378 21.14 0.98 7.32
N VAL A 379 20.36 1.83 7.97
CA VAL A 379 20.47 3.29 7.80
C VAL A 379 21.80 3.75 8.35
N SER A 380 22.65 4.21 7.44
CA SER A 380 24.01 4.58 7.74
C SER A 380 24.52 5.53 6.66
N PRO A 381 25.25 6.59 7.03
CA PRO A 381 25.96 7.45 6.07
C PRO A 381 26.91 6.68 5.13
N LEU A 382 27.23 5.43 5.46
CA LEU A 382 28.04 4.53 4.63
C LEU A 382 27.27 3.97 3.43
N GLN A 383 25.93 4.01 3.43
CA GLN A 383 25.14 3.70 2.25
C GLN A 383 25.08 4.93 1.33
N ILE A 384 25.89 4.90 0.28
CA ILE A 384 26.06 6.01 -0.66
C ILE A 384 25.56 5.59 -2.04
N ILE A 385 24.63 6.37 -2.58
CA ILE A 385 24.13 6.23 -3.95
C ILE A 385 24.77 7.35 -4.79
N PRO A 386 25.56 7.03 -5.83
CA PRO A 386 26.21 8.03 -6.66
C PRO A 386 25.22 8.99 -7.34
N PRO A 387 25.62 10.23 -7.66
CA PRO A 387 24.80 11.15 -8.44
C PRO A 387 24.69 10.69 -9.89
N ARG A 388 23.65 11.16 -10.60
CA ARG A 388 23.45 11.01 -12.05
C ARG A 388 23.39 9.56 -12.57
N GLN A 389 22.94 8.61 -11.76
CA GLN A 389 22.77 7.23 -12.19
C GLN A 389 21.38 7.03 -12.81
N THR A 390 21.34 6.34 -13.95
CA THR A 390 20.09 5.81 -14.53
C THR A 390 19.56 4.67 -13.67
N GLU A 391 20.45 3.79 -13.23
CA GLU A 391 20.14 2.66 -12.36
C GLU A 391 21.33 2.40 -11.42
N TYR A 392 21.08 2.28 -10.11
CA TYR A 392 22.08 1.89 -9.12
C TYR A 392 21.45 0.96 -8.10
N LYS A 393 22.09 -0.19 -7.82
CA LYS A 393 21.53 -1.22 -6.94
C LYS A 393 22.29 -1.31 -5.62
N THR A 394 21.55 -1.49 -4.52
CA THR A 394 22.11 -1.87 -3.22
C THR A 394 21.34 -3.05 -2.64
N ALA A 395 21.98 -3.83 -1.78
CA ALA A 395 21.33 -4.96 -1.12
C ALA A 395 21.64 -5.00 0.38
N GLY A 396 20.63 -5.34 1.17
CA GLY A 396 20.75 -5.70 2.58
C GLY A 396 20.55 -7.20 2.77
N TYR A 397 21.22 -7.77 3.77
CA TYR A 397 21.31 -9.23 3.95
C TYR A 397 20.93 -9.62 5.38
N CYS A 398 20.04 -10.60 5.51
CA CYS A 398 19.94 -11.47 6.68
C CYS A 398 20.31 -12.87 6.21
N ASP A 399 21.54 -13.28 6.50
CA ASP A 399 22.06 -14.58 6.11
C ASP A 399 21.51 -15.72 6.97
N ASN A 400 22.03 -16.92 6.76
CA ASN A 400 21.62 -18.12 7.48
C ASN A 400 21.94 -18.03 8.98
N GLU A 401 23.00 -17.32 9.38
CA GLU A 401 23.31 -17.11 10.81
C GLU A 401 22.27 -16.18 11.45
N CYS A 402 21.90 -15.11 10.76
CA CYS A 402 20.85 -14.19 11.16
C CYS A 402 19.50 -14.91 11.37
N THR A 403 19.02 -15.67 10.37
CA THR A 403 17.73 -16.39 10.50
C THR A 403 17.76 -17.49 11.54
N ASN A 404 18.90 -18.19 11.71
CA ASN A 404 19.09 -19.17 12.79
C ASN A 404 18.99 -18.56 14.19
N ALA A 405 19.46 -17.34 14.36
CA ALA A 405 19.46 -16.67 15.65
C ALA A 405 18.07 -16.14 16.06
N VAL A 406 17.22 -15.78 15.09
CA VAL A 406 15.97 -15.05 15.35
C VAL A 406 14.70 -15.87 15.14
N PHE A 407 14.72 -16.89 14.28
CA PHE A 407 13.52 -17.66 13.97
C PHE A 407 13.44 -18.99 14.76
N PRO A 408 12.23 -19.40 15.16
CA PRO A 408 12.03 -20.69 15.82
C PRO A 408 12.22 -21.86 14.83
N SER A 409 12.49 -23.05 15.36
CA SER A 409 12.66 -24.28 14.55
C SER A 409 11.48 -24.61 13.64
N THR A 410 10.27 -24.15 13.97
CA THR A 410 9.05 -24.31 13.15
C THR A 410 8.95 -23.32 11.99
N GLY A 411 9.86 -22.34 11.91
CA GLY A 411 9.81 -21.24 10.96
C GLY A 411 8.79 -20.16 11.34
N VAL A 412 8.78 -19.11 10.53
CA VAL A 412 7.80 -18.01 10.59
C VAL A 412 7.07 -17.89 9.25
N GLN A 413 5.77 -17.63 9.30
CA GLN A 413 4.95 -17.53 8.09
C GLN A 413 4.64 -16.07 7.77
N VAL A 414 5.10 -15.59 6.62
CA VAL A 414 4.94 -14.21 6.15
C VAL A 414 3.50 -13.98 5.67
N THR A 415 2.81 -13.01 6.25
CA THR A 415 1.43 -12.66 5.88
C THR A 415 1.33 -11.40 5.03
N SER A 416 2.15 -10.40 5.31
CA SER A 416 2.16 -9.13 4.58
C SER A 416 3.54 -8.50 4.54
N VAL A 417 3.73 -7.65 3.53
CA VAL A 417 4.99 -6.98 3.20
C VAL A 417 4.76 -5.51 2.90
N VAL A 418 5.45 -4.59 3.59
CA VAL A 418 5.52 -3.17 3.17
C VAL A 418 6.88 -2.89 2.60
N LEU A 419 6.95 -2.43 1.34
CA LEU A 419 8.19 -2.02 0.70
C LEU A 419 8.42 -0.52 0.90
N HIS A 420 9.62 -0.13 1.35
CA HIS A 420 9.92 1.27 1.66
C HIS A 420 11.26 1.73 1.08
N SER A 421 11.23 2.88 0.42
CA SER A 421 12.39 3.66 -0.01
C SER A 421 12.04 5.14 -0.04
N HIS A 422 13.01 6.00 -0.35
CA HIS A 422 12.77 7.43 -0.59
C HIS A 422 12.66 7.75 -2.08
N LEU A 423 12.52 9.04 -2.41
CA LEU A 423 12.36 9.60 -3.76
C LEU A 423 13.32 9.07 -4.85
N ALA A 424 14.46 8.49 -4.47
CA ALA A 424 15.40 7.88 -5.42
C ALA A 424 15.02 6.44 -5.81
N GLY A 425 14.28 5.73 -4.97
CA GLY A 425 13.89 4.34 -5.19
C GLY A 425 13.00 4.18 -6.42
N ARG A 426 13.22 3.10 -7.17
CA ARG A 426 12.46 2.74 -8.38
C ARG A 426 12.04 1.29 -8.40
N LYS A 427 12.83 0.40 -7.80
CA LYS A 427 12.52 -1.03 -7.71
C LYS A 427 12.92 -1.56 -6.35
N ILE A 428 12.11 -2.46 -5.77
CA ILE A 428 12.42 -3.11 -4.50
C ILE A 428 12.04 -4.59 -4.60
N LYS A 429 12.92 -5.48 -4.14
CA LYS A 429 12.74 -6.92 -4.21
C LYS A 429 13.23 -7.60 -2.93
N LEU A 430 12.40 -8.44 -2.33
CA LEU A 430 12.76 -9.34 -1.24
C LEU A 430 12.97 -10.75 -1.78
N ARG A 431 14.22 -11.16 -1.85
CA ARG A 431 14.64 -12.48 -2.34
C ARG A 431 14.71 -13.45 -1.17
N HIS A 432 14.34 -14.70 -1.44
CA HIS A 432 14.38 -15.79 -0.47
C HIS A 432 15.27 -16.91 -0.99
N ILE A 433 16.32 -17.24 -0.24
CA ILE A 433 17.29 -18.27 -0.61
C ILE A 433 17.20 -19.39 0.43
N ARG A 434 17.04 -20.62 -0.04
CA ARG A 434 17.02 -21.82 0.79
C ARG A 434 18.05 -22.82 0.25
N HIS A 435 18.97 -23.24 1.12
CA HIS A 435 20.05 -24.17 0.76
C HIS A 435 20.86 -23.73 -0.49
N GLY A 436 21.11 -22.42 -0.64
CA GLY A 436 21.85 -21.85 -1.77
C GLY A 436 21.07 -21.71 -3.08
N HIS A 437 19.79 -22.09 -3.10
CA HIS A 437 18.89 -21.88 -4.25
C HIS A 437 17.94 -20.73 -3.99
N GLU A 438 17.82 -19.81 -4.94
CA GLU A 438 16.83 -18.74 -4.89
C GLU A 438 15.44 -19.30 -5.22
N LEU A 439 14.50 -19.09 -4.30
CA LEU A 439 13.08 -19.38 -4.46
C LEU A 439 12.38 -18.16 -5.07
N THR A 440 11.07 -18.29 -5.35
CA THR A 440 10.25 -17.14 -5.75
C THR A 440 10.41 -16.00 -4.73
N PRO A 441 10.69 -14.77 -5.17
CA PRO A 441 10.79 -13.62 -4.28
C PRO A 441 9.53 -13.47 -3.43
N ILE A 442 9.68 -13.18 -2.13
CA ILE A 442 8.55 -13.01 -1.20
C ILE A 442 7.74 -11.76 -1.57
N ALA A 443 8.42 -10.71 -2.05
CA ALA A 443 7.80 -9.51 -2.57
C ALA A 443 8.69 -8.86 -3.63
N GLN A 444 8.06 -8.25 -4.64
CA GLN A 444 8.75 -7.51 -5.70
C GLN A 444 7.87 -6.36 -6.18
N ASP A 445 8.48 -5.20 -6.42
CA ASP A 445 7.90 -4.07 -7.12
C ASP A 445 8.93 -3.47 -8.09
N GLU A 446 8.78 -3.77 -9.38
CA GLU A 446 9.63 -3.21 -10.45
C GLU A 446 9.22 -1.79 -10.86
N GLN A 447 8.10 -1.29 -10.33
CA GLN A 447 7.54 0.02 -10.64
C GLN A 447 7.28 0.83 -9.36
N TYR A 448 8.11 0.63 -8.33
CA TYR A 448 7.92 1.24 -7.01
C TYR A 448 7.66 2.74 -7.07
N ASP A 449 6.58 3.17 -6.41
CA ASP A 449 6.26 4.58 -6.22
C ASP A 449 6.51 4.99 -4.77
N PHE A 450 7.36 5.99 -4.59
CA PHE A 450 7.54 6.60 -3.28
C PHE A 450 6.22 7.17 -2.72
N ASN A 451 5.32 7.64 -3.57
CA ASN A 451 4.06 8.23 -3.15
C ASN A 451 2.94 7.20 -2.93
N TYR A 452 3.23 5.90 -3.08
CA TYR A 452 2.27 4.83 -2.86
C TYR A 452 2.96 3.61 -2.23
N GLN A 453 2.83 3.52 -0.92
CA GLN A 453 3.55 2.55 -0.10
C GLN A 453 2.58 1.73 0.74
N GLN A 454 1.66 1.05 0.07
CA GLN A 454 0.68 0.20 0.72
C GLN A 454 1.29 -1.16 1.10
N ALA A 455 0.85 -1.70 2.23
CA ALA A 455 1.17 -3.06 2.61
C ALA A 455 0.55 -4.04 1.60
N ARG A 456 1.34 -5.03 1.19
CA ARG A 456 0.94 -6.07 0.26
C ARG A 456 0.76 -7.36 1.03
N ARG A 457 -0.41 -7.98 0.91
CA ARG A 457 -0.59 -9.34 1.39
C ARG A 457 0.27 -10.29 0.54
N VAL A 458 0.81 -11.32 1.16
CA VAL A 458 1.43 -12.43 0.42
C VAL A 458 0.33 -13.47 0.17
N PRO A 459 -0.14 -13.69 -1.08
CA PRO A 459 -1.27 -14.57 -1.34
C PRO A 459 -1.04 -16.00 -0.85
N ASP A 460 0.14 -16.54 -1.17
CA ASP A 460 0.65 -17.81 -0.66
C ASP A 460 1.65 -17.53 0.47
N GLU A 461 1.16 -17.53 1.70
CA GLU A 461 1.99 -17.18 2.86
C GLU A 461 3.28 -18.02 2.93
N VAL A 462 4.42 -17.36 2.69
CA VAL A 462 5.74 -18.02 2.58
C VAL A 462 6.28 -18.32 3.97
N ILE A 463 6.73 -19.55 4.20
CA ILE A 463 7.40 -19.95 5.44
C ILE A 463 8.91 -19.75 5.29
N ILE A 464 9.51 -19.00 6.22
CA ILE A 464 10.96 -18.82 6.34
C ILE A 464 11.43 -19.68 7.52
N TYR A 465 12.38 -20.57 7.26
CA TYR A 465 12.97 -21.43 8.28
C TYR A 465 14.32 -20.88 8.76
N PRO A 466 14.75 -21.25 9.98
CA PRO A 466 16.14 -21.10 10.40
C PRO A 466 17.11 -21.67 9.35
N GLY A 467 18.09 -20.87 8.94
CA GLY A 467 19.09 -21.24 7.94
C GLY A 467 18.77 -20.78 6.51
N ASP A 468 17.56 -20.28 6.25
CA ASP A 468 17.25 -19.55 5.02
C ASP A 468 18.00 -18.20 5.00
N GLN A 469 18.14 -17.57 3.82
CA GLN A 469 18.68 -16.23 3.67
C GLN A 469 17.64 -15.31 3.03
N LEU A 470 17.61 -14.06 3.48
CA LEU A 470 16.76 -13.01 2.97
C LEU A 470 17.66 -11.89 2.42
N ILE A 471 17.41 -11.49 1.17
CA ILE A 471 18.16 -10.42 0.52
C ILE A 471 17.17 -9.37 0.04
N THR A 472 17.24 -8.18 0.62
CA THR A 472 16.47 -7.01 0.18
C THR A 472 17.29 -6.22 -0.82
N GLU A 473 16.93 -6.27 -2.10
CA GLU A 473 17.53 -5.47 -3.17
C GLU A 473 16.70 -4.20 -3.43
N CYS A 474 17.36 -3.06 -3.50
CA CYS A 474 16.76 -1.78 -3.87
C CYS A 474 17.51 -1.17 -5.05
N THR A 475 16.75 -0.68 -6.02
CA THR A 475 17.27 -0.01 -7.21
C THR A 475 16.86 1.46 -7.20
N TYR A 476 17.82 2.34 -7.47
CA TYR A 476 17.65 3.79 -7.43
C TYR A 476 17.97 4.47 -8.75
N GLN A 477 17.36 5.63 -8.96
CA GLN A 477 17.64 6.56 -10.06
C GLN A 477 17.95 7.96 -9.50
N THR A 478 19.08 8.54 -9.93
CA THR A 478 19.61 9.81 -9.40
C THR A 478 19.99 10.81 -10.50
N LEU A 479 19.44 10.68 -11.71
CA LEU A 479 19.68 11.59 -12.85
C LEU A 479 19.60 13.09 -12.49
N ASN A 480 18.63 13.46 -11.65
CA ASN A 480 18.38 14.85 -11.25
C ASN A 480 19.16 15.29 -9.98
N ARG A 481 20.01 14.43 -9.42
CA ARG A 481 20.77 14.72 -8.20
C ARG A 481 22.24 15.02 -8.54
N PRO A 482 22.75 16.24 -8.27
CA PRO A 482 24.12 16.62 -8.59
C PRO A 482 25.14 16.10 -7.56
N GLN A 483 24.71 15.69 -6.37
CA GLN A 483 25.54 15.20 -5.27
C GLN A 483 25.16 13.77 -4.88
N PRO A 484 26.08 13.01 -4.25
CA PRO A 484 25.78 11.70 -3.71
C PRO A 484 24.58 11.75 -2.76
N THR A 485 23.72 10.73 -2.84
CA THR A 485 22.60 10.56 -1.91
C THR A 485 23.02 9.60 -0.82
N MET A 486 22.95 10.03 0.44
CA MET A 486 23.24 9.21 1.62
C MET A 486 21.93 8.79 2.29
N VAL A 487 21.92 7.62 2.91
CA VAL A 487 20.80 7.14 3.72
C VAL A 487 21.14 7.40 5.19
N SER A 488 20.57 8.43 5.80
CA SER A 488 20.91 8.88 7.16
C SER A 488 19.69 9.19 8.01
#